data_AF-A0A5M3Q5T2-F1
#
_entry.id   AF-A0A5M3Q5T2-F1
#
_cell.length_a   1.000
_cell.length_b   1.000
_cell.length_c   1.000
_cell.angle_alpha   90.00
_cell.angle_beta   90.00
_cell.angle_gamma   90.00
#
_symmetry.space_group_name_H-M   'P 1'
#
loop_
_entity.id
_entity.type
_entity.pdbx_description
1 polymer ?
#
loop_
_entity_poly.entity_id
_entity_poly.type
_entity_poly.pdbx_seq_one_letter_code
_entity_poly.pdbx_strand_id
1 'polypeptide(L)'
;MKPSRREIQQALKVVQSASSNFTVNQTLKELQQRGFGYCVGKEYRIERLQKRLLKDWLRQHGINWQTPWSAFSGDRVQTAASAIDEKLSKRTDEGKRILMGALGCPAINGQQIPQLPGGYLSMPQEAITWIECDYLVLVENYPAFTRLSETSGHFKGLRLLAVYRGDPERPNGQVWAREMAGRTGIPLAAYADFDPAGLCIAFQSGAQHLILPELESLSVVQGSAEDFTNQHIQWEHLRNMVMPASLQPYFRFLEQRREGFTQERQIAQHTTLKLVSMAPARGGHHS
;
A
#
# COMPACT_ATOMS: atom_id res chain seq x y z
N MET A 1 -0.05 20.98 27.60
CA MET A 1 0.37 19.73 26.92
C MET A 1 -0.89 18.96 26.53
N LYS A 2 -1.08 18.63 25.25
CA LYS A 2 -2.29 17.95 24.76
C LYS A 2 -2.39 16.52 25.32
N PRO A 3 -3.58 16.05 25.73
CA PRO A 3 -3.77 14.68 26.21
C PRO A 3 -3.69 13.66 25.08
N SER A 4 -3.19 12.47 25.41
CA SER A 4 -3.24 11.31 24.53
C SER A 4 -4.62 10.65 24.55
N ARG A 5 -4.96 9.90 23.49
CA ARG A 5 -6.19 9.08 23.41
C ARG A 5 -6.31 8.09 24.57
N ARG A 6 -5.19 7.49 25.00
CA ARG A 6 -5.15 6.56 26.15
C ARG A 6 -5.49 7.28 27.45
N GLU A 7 -4.95 8.49 27.67
CA GLU A 7 -5.31 9.33 28.81
C GLU A 7 -6.80 9.70 28.79
N ILE A 8 -7.36 10.08 27.65
CA ILE A 8 -8.79 10.40 27.50
C ILE A 8 -9.67 9.19 27.79
N GLN A 9 -9.35 8.04 27.21
CA GLN A 9 -10.10 6.79 27.42
C GLN A 9 -10.06 6.36 28.88
N GLN A 10 -8.88 6.42 29.50
CA GLN A 10 -8.70 6.12 30.91
C GLN A 10 -9.46 7.12 31.79
N ALA A 11 -9.44 8.42 31.46
CA ALA A 11 -10.20 9.45 32.17
C ALA A 11 -11.72 9.20 32.09
N LEU A 12 -12.26 8.90 30.91
CA LEU A 12 -13.67 8.55 30.73
C LEU A 12 -14.04 7.31 31.54
N LYS A 13 -13.22 6.26 31.50
CA LYS A 13 -13.42 5.03 32.27
C LYS A 13 -13.48 5.31 33.78
N VAL A 14 -12.60 6.18 34.27
CA VAL A 14 -12.55 6.56 35.69
C VAL A 14 -13.76 7.40 36.10
N VAL A 15 -14.16 8.37 35.26
CA VAL A 15 -15.28 9.28 35.52
C VAL A 15 -16.64 8.57 35.46
N GLN A 16 -16.81 7.62 34.55
CA GLN A 16 -18.05 6.88 34.34
C GLN A 16 -18.23 5.70 35.29
N SER A 17 -17.15 5.24 35.92
CA SER A 17 -17.22 4.15 36.89
C SER A 17 -17.81 4.61 38.23
N ALA A 18 -18.69 3.77 38.78
CA ALA A 18 -19.18 3.90 40.16
C ALA A 18 -18.07 3.65 41.19
N SER A 19 -17.03 2.89 40.82
CA SER A 19 -15.88 2.64 41.71
C SER A 19 -15.04 3.91 41.87
N SER A 20 -14.47 4.06 43.07
CA SER A 20 -13.45 5.07 43.37
C SER A 20 -12.04 4.48 43.40
N ASN A 21 -11.91 3.15 43.26
CA ASN A 21 -10.65 2.41 43.34
C ASN A 21 -10.40 1.64 42.03
N PHE A 22 -9.17 1.69 41.54
CA PHE A 22 -8.73 1.06 40.29
C PHE A 22 -7.33 0.47 40.48
N THR A 23 -6.98 -0.58 39.76
CA THR A 23 -5.59 -1.07 39.72
C THR A 23 -4.72 -0.08 38.97
N VAL A 24 -3.59 0.32 39.56
CA VAL A 24 -2.66 1.30 38.95
C VAL A 24 -2.11 0.75 37.63
N ASN A 25 -2.16 1.59 36.60
CA ASN A 25 -1.44 1.40 35.34
C ASN A 25 -0.68 2.69 35.00
N GLN A 26 0.11 2.67 33.92
CA GLN A 26 0.94 3.81 33.54
C GLN A 26 0.11 5.08 33.29
N THR A 27 -1.03 4.97 32.63
CA THR A 27 -1.91 6.10 32.32
C THR A 27 -2.58 6.69 33.56
N LEU A 28 -2.88 5.87 34.58
CA LEU A 28 -3.37 6.36 35.87
C LEU A 28 -2.29 7.10 36.66
N LYS A 29 -1.01 6.71 36.52
CA LYS A 29 0.12 7.47 37.07
C LYS A 29 0.26 8.83 36.37
N GLU A 30 0.09 8.87 35.06
CA GLU A 30 0.10 10.12 34.28
C GLU A 30 -1.06 11.06 34.69
N LEU A 31 -2.26 10.53 34.90
CA LEU A 31 -3.39 11.30 35.43
C LEU A 31 -3.11 11.83 36.86
N GLN A 32 -2.49 11.01 37.71
CA GLN A 32 -2.07 11.42 39.06
C GLN A 32 -1.02 12.54 39.03
N GLN A 33 -0.04 12.47 38.14
CA GLN A 33 0.94 13.55 37.93
C GLN A 33 0.31 14.86 37.49
N ARG A 34 -0.86 14.81 36.83
CA ARG A 34 -1.67 15.97 36.44
C ARG A 34 -2.60 16.47 37.54
N GLY A 35 -2.56 15.85 38.73
CA GLY A 35 -3.39 16.22 39.88
C GLY A 35 -4.75 15.52 39.92
N PHE A 36 -4.98 14.49 39.10
CA PHE A 36 -6.21 13.69 39.14
C PHE A 36 -5.98 12.40 39.93
N GLY A 37 -6.65 12.28 41.07
CA GLY A 37 -6.56 11.10 41.94
C GLY A 37 -5.18 10.92 42.61
N TYR A 38 -4.99 9.80 43.27
CA TYR A 38 -3.78 9.46 44.01
C TYR A 38 -3.48 7.95 43.95
N CYS A 39 -2.19 7.60 43.93
CA CYS A 39 -1.75 6.20 43.96
C CYS A 39 -1.37 5.81 45.41
N VAL A 40 -1.96 4.73 45.92
CA VAL A 40 -1.62 4.10 47.20
C VAL A 40 -1.19 2.66 46.90
N GLY A 41 0.12 2.42 46.87
CA GLY A 41 0.66 1.11 46.48
C GLY A 41 0.26 0.72 45.06
N LYS A 42 -0.52 -0.37 44.92
CA LYS A 42 -1.05 -0.87 43.64
C LYS A 42 -2.46 -0.35 43.31
N GLU A 43 -3.04 0.49 44.16
CA GLU A 43 -4.36 1.09 43.97
C GLU A 43 -4.28 2.55 43.55
N TYR A 44 -5.05 2.92 42.54
CA TYR A 44 -5.36 4.29 42.18
C TYR A 44 -6.72 4.64 42.76
N ARG A 45 -6.79 5.74 43.49
CA ARG A 45 -8.00 6.23 44.15
C ARG A 45 -8.35 7.61 43.65
N ILE A 46 -9.64 7.89 43.51
CA ILE A 46 -10.13 9.18 43.05
C ILE A 46 -11.38 9.57 43.83
N GLU A 47 -11.40 10.77 44.38
CA GLU A 47 -12.55 11.27 45.17
C GLU A 47 -13.45 12.13 44.31
N ARG A 48 -14.55 12.57 44.91
CA ARG A 48 -15.59 13.36 44.21
C ARG A 48 -15.03 14.64 43.61
N LEU A 49 -14.12 15.33 44.31
CA LEU A 49 -13.53 16.57 43.83
C LEU A 49 -12.64 16.33 42.60
N GLN A 50 -11.75 15.32 42.64
CA GLN A 50 -10.88 15.01 41.52
C GLN A 50 -11.66 14.41 40.34
N LYS A 51 -12.74 13.64 40.58
CA LYS A 51 -13.67 13.22 39.52
C LYS A 51 -14.33 14.42 38.83
N ARG A 52 -14.71 15.47 39.57
CA ARG A 52 -15.24 16.71 39.00
C ARG A 52 -14.19 17.44 38.17
N LEU A 53 -12.98 17.61 38.70
CA LEU A 53 -11.87 18.24 37.96
C LEU A 53 -11.53 17.47 36.68
N LEU A 54 -11.60 16.14 36.71
CA LEU A 54 -11.37 15.29 35.53
C LEU A 54 -12.48 15.45 34.48
N LYS A 55 -13.75 15.66 34.90
CA LYS A 55 -14.85 16.02 33.98
C LYS A 55 -14.63 17.37 33.33
N ASP A 56 -14.22 18.37 34.11
CA ASP A 56 -13.96 19.72 33.61
C ASP A 56 -12.78 19.72 32.63
N TRP A 57 -11.75 18.93 32.93
CA TRP A 57 -10.61 18.72 32.04
C TRP A 57 -11.00 18.07 30.71
N LEU A 58 -11.87 17.05 30.70
CA LEU A 58 -12.41 16.47 29.47
C LEU A 58 -13.20 17.51 28.66
N ARG A 59 -14.01 18.33 29.33
CA ARG A 59 -14.80 19.39 28.69
C ARG A 59 -13.93 20.47 28.05
N GLN A 60 -12.84 20.88 28.70
CA GLN A 60 -11.86 21.82 28.15
C GLN A 60 -11.20 21.31 26.86
N HIS A 61 -11.16 20.00 26.67
CA HIS A 61 -10.64 19.35 25.46
C HIS A 61 -11.75 18.95 24.47
N GLY A 62 -12.97 19.50 24.62
CA GLY A 62 -14.08 19.26 23.70
C GLY A 62 -14.69 17.85 23.79
N ILE A 63 -14.48 17.15 24.90
CA ILE A 63 -14.98 15.77 25.13
C ILE A 63 -16.12 15.81 26.15
N ASN A 64 -17.30 15.31 25.77
CA ASN A 64 -18.38 15.11 26.73
C ASN A 64 -18.03 13.92 27.64
N TRP A 65 -18.06 14.11 28.96
CA TRP A 65 -17.75 13.04 29.92
C TRP A 65 -18.79 11.90 29.92
N GLN A 66 -19.95 12.11 29.30
CA GLN A 66 -20.97 11.09 29.05
C GLN A 66 -20.67 10.24 27.81
N THR A 67 -19.72 10.65 26.95
CA THR A 67 -19.30 9.88 25.78
C THR A 67 -18.75 8.53 26.24
N PRO A 68 -19.34 7.39 25.83
CA PRO A 68 -18.86 6.07 26.24
C PRO A 68 -17.36 5.94 26.00
N TRP A 69 -16.61 5.45 26.98
CA TRP A 69 -15.16 5.26 26.82
C TRP A 69 -14.80 4.31 25.65
N SER A 70 -15.74 3.46 25.22
CA SER A 70 -15.66 2.60 24.03
C SER A 70 -15.80 3.36 22.69
N ALA A 71 -16.33 4.59 22.68
CA ALA A 71 -16.33 5.41 21.46
C ALA A 71 -14.90 5.74 20.98
N PHE A 72 -13.94 5.66 21.91
CA PHE A 72 -12.52 5.84 21.63
C PHE A 72 -11.78 4.51 21.42
N SER A 73 -12.47 3.40 21.15
CA SER A 73 -11.85 2.12 20.74
C SER A 73 -12.03 1.75 19.26
N GLY A 74 -12.73 2.55 18.44
CA GLY A 74 -13.01 2.28 17.02
C GLY A 74 -12.43 3.28 16.01
N ASP A 75 -12.87 3.09 14.76
CA ASP A 75 -12.42 3.75 13.52
C ASP A 75 -12.87 5.23 13.44
N ARG A 76 -12.15 6.06 12.67
CA ARG A 76 -12.21 7.55 12.73
C ARG A 76 -13.60 8.15 12.52
N VAL A 77 -14.42 7.51 11.69
CA VAL A 77 -15.81 7.96 11.41
C VAL A 77 -16.72 7.80 12.64
N GLN A 78 -16.50 6.78 13.48
CA GLN A 78 -17.27 6.58 14.71
C GLN A 78 -16.84 7.54 15.83
N THR A 79 -15.57 7.96 15.84
CA THR A 79 -15.06 8.92 16.85
C THR A 79 -15.46 10.36 16.53
N ALA A 80 -15.59 10.72 15.25
CA ALA A 80 -16.01 12.06 14.81
C ALA A 80 -17.44 12.43 15.26
N ALA A 81 -18.31 11.45 15.51
CA ALA A 81 -19.64 11.69 16.07
C ALA A 81 -19.62 12.15 17.55
N SER A 82 -18.49 12.00 18.25
CA SER A 82 -18.41 12.14 19.71
C SER A 82 -17.35 13.11 20.23
N ALA A 83 -16.46 13.65 19.37
CA ALA A 83 -15.44 14.61 19.75
C ALA A 83 -15.21 15.63 18.63
N ILE A 84 -15.28 16.91 18.98
CA ILE A 84 -15.17 18.06 18.04
C ILE A 84 -13.72 18.24 17.54
N ASP A 85 -12.73 17.72 18.27
CA ASP A 85 -11.32 17.95 17.95
C ASP A 85 -10.73 16.78 17.13
N GLU A 86 -10.77 16.92 15.79
CA GLU A 86 -10.15 15.99 14.81
C GLU A 86 -8.67 15.68 15.13
N LYS A 87 -8.00 16.56 15.88
CA LYS A 87 -6.55 16.55 16.10
C LYS A 87 -6.08 15.69 17.28
N LEU A 88 -6.99 14.99 17.97
CA LEU A 88 -6.65 13.98 19.00
C LEU A 88 -6.49 12.56 18.41
N SER A 89 -6.72 12.39 17.10
CA SER A 89 -6.57 11.13 16.39
C SER A 89 -5.12 10.92 15.93
N LYS A 90 -4.35 10.12 16.66
CA LYS A 90 -3.24 9.41 16.00
C LYS A 90 -3.85 8.43 15.01
N ARG A 91 -3.33 8.41 13.78
CA ARG A 91 -3.47 7.38 12.74
C ARG A 91 -3.53 5.99 13.37
N THR A 92 -4.74 5.56 13.68
CA THR A 92 -5.06 4.18 14.02
C THR A 92 -6.09 3.87 12.96
N ASP A 93 -5.79 2.86 12.14
CA ASP A 93 -6.55 2.43 10.95
C ASP A 93 -6.08 2.99 9.59
N GLU A 94 -4.77 3.28 9.43
CA GLU A 94 -4.14 2.95 8.14
C GLU A 94 -4.02 1.42 8.04
N GLY A 95 -5.18 0.74 8.03
CA GLY A 95 -5.27 -0.66 7.58
C GLY A 95 -4.57 -0.75 6.24
N LYS A 96 -3.88 -1.87 5.99
CA LYS A 96 -3.02 -2.08 4.82
C LYS A 96 -3.71 -1.59 3.54
N ARG A 97 -3.43 -0.34 3.14
CA ARG A 97 -4.11 0.27 2.00
C ARG A 97 -3.43 -0.17 0.73
N ILE A 98 -4.24 -0.46 -0.27
CA ILE A 98 -3.78 -0.83 -1.61
C ILE A 98 -4.07 0.36 -2.51
N LEU A 99 -3.04 0.80 -3.24
CA LEU A 99 -3.18 1.81 -4.27
C LEU A 99 -3.41 1.11 -5.60
N MET A 100 -4.52 1.46 -6.26
CA MET A 100 -4.95 0.80 -7.48
C MET A 100 -5.25 1.80 -8.59
N GLY A 101 -4.73 1.52 -9.78
CA GLY A 101 -5.06 2.20 -11.03
C GLY A 101 -5.83 1.25 -11.96
N ALA A 102 -6.50 1.80 -12.96
CA ALA A 102 -7.35 1.03 -13.86
C ALA A 102 -7.04 1.36 -15.33
N LEU A 103 -6.95 0.32 -16.16
CA LEU A 103 -6.93 0.43 -17.62
C LEU A 103 -8.00 -0.50 -18.19
N GLY A 104 -8.83 -0.02 -19.12
CA GLY A 104 -9.86 -0.84 -19.76
C GLY A 104 -11.07 -1.19 -18.89
N CYS A 105 -11.32 -0.45 -17.79
CA CYS A 105 -12.48 -0.61 -16.91
C CYS A 105 -12.60 -1.98 -16.20
N PRO A 106 -11.58 -2.42 -15.42
CA PRO A 106 -11.74 -3.53 -14.48
C PRO A 106 -12.82 -3.21 -13.44
N ALA A 107 -13.30 -4.20 -12.70
CA ALA A 107 -14.25 -4.00 -11.62
C ALA A 107 -13.72 -4.48 -10.26
N ILE A 108 -14.09 -3.76 -9.21
CA ILE A 108 -13.87 -4.15 -7.81
C ILE A 108 -15.23 -4.17 -7.12
N ASN A 109 -15.53 -5.25 -6.41
CA ASN A 109 -16.81 -5.44 -5.71
C ASN A 109 -18.05 -5.19 -6.60
N GLY A 110 -17.98 -5.60 -7.87
CA GLY A 110 -19.06 -5.40 -8.85
C GLY A 110 -19.17 -3.97 -9.42
N GLN A 111 -18.31 -3.03 -9.00
CA GLN A 111 -18.28 -1.68 -9.53
C GLN A 111 -17.15 -1.51 -10.53
N GLN A 112 -17.46 -1.02 -11.73
CA GLN A 112 -16.46 -0.64 -12.71
C GLN A 112 -15.61 0.51 -12.20
N ILE A 113 -14.30 0.34 -12.30
CA ILE A 113 -13.32 1.33 -11.90
C ILE A 113 -12.93 2.13 -13.13
N PRO A 114 -13.25 3.43 -13.18
CA PRO A 114 -12.83 4.26 -14.29
C PRO A 114 -11.32 4.41 -14.29
N GLN A 115 -10.76 4.58 -15.49
CA GLN A 115 -9.39 5.07 -15.62
C GLN A 115 -9.33 6.51 -15.11
N LEU A 116 -8.42 6.78 -14.18
CA LEU A 116 -8.20 8.09 -13.57
C LEU A 116 -6.83 8.63 -14.00
N PRO A 117 -6.74 9.47 -15.05
CA PRO A 117 -5.45 10.04 -15.46
C PRO A 117 -4.78 10.81 -14.32
N GLY A 118 -3.56 10.42 -13.95
CA GLY A 118 -2.82 11.01 -12.82
C GLY A 118 -3.38 10.66 -11.43
N GLY A 119 -4.42 9.84 -11.35
CA GLY A 119 -5.12 9.47 -10.13
C GLY A 119 -5.10 7.97 -9.86
N TYR A 120 -5.55 7.59 -8.67
CA TYR A 120 -5.69 6.20 -8.26
C TYR A 120 -6.74 6.07 -7.15
N LEU A 121 -7.22 4.86 -6.96
CA LEU A 121 -8.00 4.47 -5.80
C LEU A 121 -7.07 4.05 -4.68
N SER A 122 -7.36 4.49 -3.46
CA SER A 122 -6.74 3.96 -2.26
C SER A 122 -7.82 3.27 -1.45
N MET A 123 -7.72 1.96 -1.25
CA MET A 123 -8.73 1.19 -0.51
C MET A 123 -8.08 0.37 0.60
N PRO A 124 -8.73 0.20 1.77
CA PRO A 124 -8.31 -0.81 2.74
C PRO A 124 -8.35 -2.20 2.10
N GLN A 125 -7.33 -3.03 2.33
CA GLN A 125 -7.24 -4.39 1.78
C GLN A 125 -8.51 -5.22 2.07
N GLU A 126 -9.05 -5.11 3.28
CA GLU A 126 -10.24 -5.82 3.76
C GLU A 126 -11.53 -5.39 3.05
N ALA A 127 -11.56 -4.20 2.45
CA ALA A 127 -12.70 -3.73 1.68
C ALA A 127 -12.75 -4.33 0.27
N ILE A 128 -11.68 -4.98 -0.20
CA ILE A 128 -11.59 -5.57 -1.54
C ILE A 128 -11.98 -7.04 -1.44
N THR A 129 -13.25 -7.35 -1.71
CA THR A 129 -13.79 -8.71 -1.57
C THR A 129 -13.85 -9.45 -2.90
N TRP A 130 -13.92 -8.71 -4.02
CA TRP A 130 -14.02 -9.28 -5.35
C TRP A 130 -13.33 -8.38 -6.39
N ILE A 131 -12.69 -9.02 -7.38
CA ILE A 131 -11.97 -8.35 -8.47
C ILE A 131 -12.35 -9.02 -9.79
N GLU A 132 -12.59 -8.22 -10.81
CA GLU A 132 -12.75 -8.68 -12.19
C GLU A 132 -11.83 -7.86 -13.10
N CYS A 133 -10.77 -8.52 -13.57
CA CYS A 133 -9.83 -7.98 -14.53
C CYS A 133 -9.14 -9.15 -15.25
N ASP A 134 -8.52 -8.86 -16.39
CA ASP A 134 -7.77 -9.87 -17.14
C ASP A 134 -6.37 -10.05 -16.54
N TYR A 135 -5.79 -8.99 -15.98
CA TYR A 135 -4.51 -9.03 -15.26
C TYR A 135 -4.50 -8.12 -14.04
N LEU A 136 -3.87 -8.61 -12.96
CA LEU A 136 -3.31 -7.76 -11.92
C LEU A 136 -1.94 -7.29 -12.40
N VAL A 137 -1.67 -5.98 -12.38
CA VAL A 137 -0.38 -5.44 -12.84
C VAL A 137 0.34 -4.79 -11.67
N LEU A 138 1.40 -5.42 -11.19
CA LEU A 138 2.28 -4.82 -10.20
C LEU A 138 3.16 -3.77 -10.87
N VAL A 139 3.01 -2.50 -10.48
CA VAL A 139 3.82 -1.40 -11.01
C VAL A 139 4.86 -0.98 -9.98
N GLU A 140 6.11 -0.96 -10.40
CA GLU A 140 7.22 -0.67 -9.51
C GLU A 140 7.28 0.77 -9.02
N ASN A 141 7.39 1.73 -9.93
CA ASN A 141 7.61 3.12 -9.56
C ASN A 141 6.29 3.86 -9.39
N TYR A 142 6.19 4.68 -8.34
CA TYR A 142 4.99 5.47 -8.07
C TYR A 142 4.65 6.45 -9.21
N PRO A 143 5.61 7.19 -9.80
CA PRO A 143 5.32 8.06 -10.94
C PRO A 143 4.83 7.28 -12.17
N ALA A 144 5.39 6.08 -12.42
CA ALA A 144 4.93 5.21 -13.48
C ALA A 144 3.51 4.67 -13.22
N PHE A 145 3.21 4.33 -11.97
CA PHE A 145 1.89 3.86 -11.55
C PHE A 145 0.79 4.91 -11.78
N THR A 146 1.01 6.16 -11.38
CA THR A 146 0.01 7.24 -11.56
C THR A 146 -0.15 7.66 -13.01
N ARG A 147 0.84 7.37 -13.86
CA ARG A 147 0.86 7.70 -15.29
C ARG A 147 0.70 6.49 -16.18
N LEU A 148 0.27 5.34 -15.65
CA LEU A 148 0.13 4.12 -16.44
C LEU A 148 -0.81 4.31 -17.64
N SER A 149 -1.83 5.15 -17.50
CA SER A 149 -2.75 5.53 -18.58
C SER A 149 -2.09 6.22 -19.78
N GLU A 150 -0.92 6.82 -19.59
CA GLU A 150 -0.15 7.50 -20.64
C GLU A 150 0.72 6.52 -21.44
N THR A 151 0.87 5.28 -20.95
CA THR A 151 1.62 4.26 -21.68
C THR A 151 0.92 3.90 -22.98
N SER A 152 1.70 3.84 -24.05
CA SER A 152 1.25 3.27 -25.32
C SER A 152 1.49 1.77 -25.28
N GLY A 153 0.56 0.96 -25.77
CA GLY A 153 0.78 -0.48 -25.79
C GLY A 153 -0.39 -1.31 -26.27
N HIS A 154 -0.14 -2.60 -26.42
CA HIS A 154 -1.11 -3.59 -26.88
C HIS A 154 -2.04 -4.05 -25.76
N PHE A 155 -2.61 -3.09 -25.04
CA PHE A 155 -3.55 -3.34 -23.94
C PHE A 155 -5.01 -3.12 -24.34
N LYS A 156 -5.26 -2.73 -25.60
CA LYS A 156 -6.62 -2.47 -26.08
C LYS A 156 -7.47 -3.73 -25.94
N GLY A 157 -8.61 -3.59 -25.25
CA GLY A 157 -9.51 -4.71 -24.97
C GLY A 157 -9.15 -5.52 -23.73
N LEU A 158 -8.03 -5.24 -23.07
CA LEU A 158 -7.68 -5.82 -21.78
C LEU A 158 -8.13 -4.91 -20.63
N ARG A 159 -8.59 -5.54 -19.55
CA ARG A 159 -8.94 -4.92 -18.28
C ARG A 159 -7.79 -5.16 -17.31
N LEU A 160 -7.01 -4.12 -17.03
CA LEU A 160 -5.86 -4.20 -16.14
C LEU A 160 -6.18 -3.48 -14.85
N LEU A 161 -6.00 -4.17 -13.71
CA LEU A 161 -5.99 -3.54 -12.41
C LEU A 161 -4.54 -3.37 -11.96
N ALA A 162 -4.04 -2.16 -12.07
CA ALA A 162 -2.68 -1.81 -11.68
C ALA A 162 -2.59 -1.66 -10.16
N VAL A 163 -1.53 -2.14 -9.56
CA VAL A 163 -1.26 -2.10 -8.12
C VAL A 163 0.12 -1.52 -7.94
N TYR A 164 0.22 -0.42 -7.21
CA TYR A 164 1.54 0.10 -6.83
C TYR A 164 2.23 -0.90 -5.91
N ARG A 165 3.47 -1.31 -6.21
CA ARG A 165 4.16 -2.36 -5.44
C ARG A 165 4.32 -2.01 -3.97
N GLY A 166 4.51 -0.73 -3.70
CA GLY A 166 4.77 -0.21 -2.37
C GLY A 166 6.17 0.36 -2.19
N ASP A 167 6.31 1.11 -1.11
CA ASP A 167 7.53 1.72 -0.62
C ASP A 167 7.52 1.60 0.93
N PRO A 168 8.54 2.09 1.65
CA PRO A 168 8.54 2.03 3.12
C PRO A 168 7.32 2.67 3.79
N GLU A 169 6.65 3.63 3.14
CA GLU A 169 5.41 4.23 3.65
C GLU A 169 4.17 3.40 3.29
N ARG A 170 4.24 2.59 2.22
CA ARG A 170 3.11 1.87 1.62
C ARG A 170 3.48 0.41 1.25
N PRO A 171 3.90 -0.44 2.18
CA PRO A 171 4.64 -1.67 1.86
C PRO A 171 3.80 -2.86 1.35
N ASN A 172 2.48 -2.71 1.19
CA ASN A 172 1.57 -3.86 1.12
C ASN A 172 1.20 -4.30 -0.31
N GLY A 173 1.45 -3.48 -1.33
CA GLY A 173 0.91 -3.70 -2.67
C GLY A 173 1.37 -5.01 -3.32
N GLN A 174 2.66 -5.31 -3.26
CA GLN A 174 3.23 -6.55 -3.83
C GLN A 174 2.70 -7.81 -3.15
N VAL A 175 2.67 -7.83 -1.81
CA VAL A 175 2.17 -8.98 -1.05
C VAL A 175 0.70 -9.22 -1.38
N TRP A 176 -0.10 -8.14 -1.36
CA TRP A 176 -1.52 -8.20 -1.68
C TRP A 176 -1.79 -8.68 -3.10
N ALA A 177 -1.09 -8.14 -4.11
CA ALA A 177 -1.30 -8.51 -5.51
C ALA A 177 -1.01 -10.01 -5.73
N ARG A 178 0.07 -10.52 -5.12
CA ARG A 178 0.43 -11.94 -5.20
C ARG A 178 -0.60 -12.84 -4.51
N GLU A 179 -1.05 -12.47 -3.31
CA GLU A 179 -2.09 -13.21 -2.59
C GLU A 179 -3.41 -13.22 -3.37
N MET A 180 -3.80 -12.09 -3.94
CA MET A 180 -5.02 -11.97 -4.74
C MET A 180 -4.94 -12.77 -6.04
N ALA A 181 -3.81 -12.72 -6.75
CA ALA A 181 -3.58 -13.55 -7.93
C ALA A 181 -3.72 -15.05 -7.61
N GLY A 182 -3.09 -15.51 -6.52
CA GLY A 182 -3.19 -16.90 -6.08
C GLY A 182 -4.61 -17.32 -5.67
N ARG A 183 -5.37 -16.44 -5.01
CA ARG A 183 -6.74 -16.73 -4.56
C ARG A 183 -7.78 -16.71 -5.67
N THR A 184 -7.62 -15.83 -6.65
CA THR A 184 -8.62 -15.59 -7.71
C THR A 184 -8.29 -16.33 -9.01
N GLY A 185 -7.04 -16.75 -9.19
CA GLY A 185 -6.53 -17.28 -10.46
C GLY A 185 -6.29 -16.21 -11.52
N ILE A 186 -6.47 -14.92 -11.20
CA ILE A 186 -6.15 -13.82 -12.12
C ILE A 186 -4.63 -13.79 -12.31
N PRO A 187 -4.12 -13.77 -13.55
CA PRO A 187 -2.69 -13.72 -13.81
C PRO A 187 -2.08 -12.40 -13.32
N LEU A 188 -0.92 -12.51 -12.70
CA LEU A 188 -0.09 -11.39 -12.25
C LEU A 188 0.91 -11.03 -13.35
N ALA A 189 0.93 -9.76 -13.70
CA ALA A 189 1.94 -9.14 -14.53
C ALA A 189 2.77 -8.16 -13.71
N ALA A 190 4.04 -7.97 -14.06
CA ALA A 190 4.90 -6.94 -13.47
C ALA A 190 5.33 -5.92 -14.52
N TYR A 191 5.23 -4.64 -14.17
CA TYR A 191 5.79 -3.52 -14.92
C TYR A 191 6.86 -2.87 -14.04
N ALA A 192 8.10 -3.01 -14.47
CA ALA A 192 9.31 -2.59 -13.76
C ALA A 192 10.19 -1.75 -14.68
N ASP A 193 11.23 -1.15 -14.12
CA ASP A 193 12.29 -0.55 -14.94
C ASP A 193 12.90 -1.61 -15.86
N PHE A 194 13.19 -1.23 -17.11
CA PHE A 194 13.83 -2.14 -18.06
C PHE A 194 15.34 -2.04 -17.91
N ASP A 195 15.82 -2.63 -16.83
CA ASP A 195 17.22 -2.77 -16.44
C ASP A 195 17.40 -4.08 -15.65
N PRO A 196 18.63 -4.46 -15.26
CA PRO A 196 18.85 -5.68 -14.50
C PRO A 196 18.08 -5.77 -13.16
N ALA A 197 17.96 -4.68 -12.41
CA ALA A 197 17.32 -4.65 -11.10
C ALA A 197 15.80 -4.76 -11.20
N GLY A 198 15.17 -3.98 -12.08
CA GLY A 198 13.74 -4.02 -12.37
C GLY A 198 13.32 -5.40 -12.89
N LEU A 199 14.12 -6.02 -13.76
CA LEU A 199 13.87 -7.41 -14.17
C LEU A 199 13.96 -8.38 -12.99
N CYS A 200 14.99 -8.31 -12.13
CA CYS A 200 15.08 -9.15 -10.94
C CYS A 200 13.86 -8.99 -10.02
N ILE A 201 13.42 -7.76 -9.80
CA ILE A 201 12.22 -7.44 -9.01
C ILE A 201 10.99 -8.09 -9.63
N ALA A 202 10.85 -7.99 -10.96
CA ALA A 202 9.75 -8.59 -11.68
C ALA A 202 9.73 -10.12 -11.57
N PHE A 203 10.88 -10.79 -11.68
CA PHE A 203 11.00 -12.24 -11.44
C PHE A 203 10.65 -12.64 -10.00
N GLN A 204 11.13 -11.88 -9.02
CA GLN A 204 10.90 -12.15 -7.60
C GLN A 204 9.46 -11.86 -7.16
N SER A 205 8.71 -11.05 -7.92
CA SER A 205 7.31 -10.73 -7.62
C SER A 205 6.37 -11.94 -7.71
N GLY A 206 6.76 -12.99 -8.45
CA GLY A 206 5.91 -14.13 -8.77
C GLY A 206 4.95 -13.89 -9.94
N ALA A 207 5.18 -12.83 -10.71
CA ALA A 207 4.44 -12.56 -11.94
C ALA A 207 4.64 -13.68 -12.97
N GLN A 208 3.58 -13.97 -13.74
CA GLN A 208 3.66 -14.89 -14.89
C GLN A 208 3.85 -14.14 -16.21
N HIS A 209 3.74 -12.82 -16.19
CA HIS A 209 3.90 -11.95 -17.35
C HIS A 209 4.71 -10.71 -16.98
N LEU A 210 5.41 -10.15 -17.95
CA LEU A 210 6.08 -8.86 -17.84
C LEU A 210 5.42 -7.88 -18.81
N ILE A 211 5.27 -6.63 -18.38
CA ILE A 211 5.03 -5.52 -19.30
C ILE A 211 6.39 -4.97 -19.69
N LEU A 212 6.75 -5.15 -20.95
CA LEU A 212 8.05 -4.77 -21.49
C LEU A 212 7.89 -3.88 -22.72
N PRO A 213 8.87 -3.02 -23.02
CA PRO A 213 8.86 -2.23 -24.24
C PRO A 213 8.95 -3.13 -25.49
N GLU A 214 8.44 -2.66 -26.61
CA GLU A 214 8.80 -3.20 -27.91
C GLU A 214 10.22 -2.75 -28.23
N LEU A 215 11.10 -3.70 -28.54
CA LEU A 215 12.53 -3.44 -28.72
C LEU A 215 12.77 -2.45 -29.87
N GLU A 216 11.92 -2.50 -30.89
CA GLU A 216 11.92 -1.58 -32.03
C GLU A 216 11.66 -0.15 -31.56
N SER A 217 10.66 0.06 -30.71
CA SER A 217 10.31 1.38 -30.16
C SER A 217 11.38 1.91 -29.20
N LEU A 218 12.05 1.01 -28.47
CA LEU A 218 13.13 1.36 -27.55
C LEU A 218 14.45 1.64 -28.27
N SER A 219 14.62 1.15 -29.51
CA SER A 219 15.90 1.22 -30.21
C SER A 219 16.39 2.65 -30.48
N VAL A 220 15.49 3.63 -30.52
CA VAL A 220 15.83 5.05 -30.73
C VAL A 220 15.88 5.85 -29.41
N VAL A 221 15.54 5.21 -28.29
CA VAL A 221 15.58 5.82 -26.97
C VAL A 221 16.98 5.64 -26.38
N GLN A 222 17.53 6.72 -25.82
CA GLN A 222 18.78 6.69 -25.07
C GLN A 222 18.50 6.25 -23.63
N GLY A 223 19.15 5.18 -23.16
CA GLY A 223 19.09 4.76 -21.76
C GLY A 223 20.23 5.32 -20.92
N SER A 224 20.41 4.78 -19.72
CA SER A 224 21.47 5.17 -18.78
C SER A 224 22.48 4.04 -18.61
N ALA A 225 23.71 4.26 -19.05
CA ALA A 225 24.80 3.30 -18.84
C ALA A 225 25.19 3.17 -17.36
N GLU A 226 25.02 4.24 -16.58
CA GLU A 226 25.25 4.25 -15.13
C GLU A 226 24.26 3.34 -14.41
N ASP A 227 22.97 3.44 -14.77
CA ASP A 227 21.91 2.61 -14.19
C ASP A 227 22.20 1.12 -14.44
N PHE A 228 22.71 0.76 -15.62
CA PHE A 228 23.10 -0.61 -15.92
C PHE A 228 24.35 -1.07 -15.15
N THR A 229 25.40 -0.23 -15.13
CA THR A 229 26.73 -0.62 -14.60
C THR A 229 26.69 -0.86 -13.10
N ASN A 230 25.90 -0.08 -12.36
CA ASN A 230 25.76 -0.23 -10.91
C ASN A 230 25.03 -1.52 -10.48
N GLN A 231 24.52 -2.30 -11.43
CA GLN A 231 23.68 -3.47 -11.19
C GLN A 231 24.34 -4.79 -11.61
N HIS A 232 25.68 -4.88 -11.52
CA HIS A 232 26.44 -6.07 -11.95
C HIS A 232 25.99 -7.37 -11.25
N ILE A 233 25.65 -7.30 -9.96
CA ILE A 233 25.17 -8.47 -9.20
C ILE A 233 23.83 -8.98 -9.76
N GLN A 234 22.90 -8.07 -10.03
CA GLN A 234 21.59 -8.38 -10.60
C GLN A 234 21.75 -8.93 -12.02
N TRP A 235 22.66 -8.36 -12.80
CA TRP A 235 22.96 -8.84 -14.14
C TRP A 235 23.54 -10.26 -14.14
N GLU A 236 24.50 -10.55 -13.26
CA GLU A 236 25.03 -11.92 -13.12
C GLU A 236 23.98 -12.90 -12.62
N HIS A 237 23.08 -12.49 -11.71
CA HIS A 237 21.96 -13.32 -11.29
C HIS A 237 21.06 -13.67 -12.48
N LEU A 238 20.67 -12.67 -13.27
CA LEU A 238 19.84 -12.82 -14.46
C LEU A 238 20.48 -13.74 -15.52
N ARG A 239 21.78 -13.65 -15.75
CA ARG A 239 22.51 -14.52 -16.70
C ARG A 239 22.54 -15.99 -16.28
N ASN A 240 22.52 -16.24 -14.98
CA ASN A 240 22.54 -17.60 -14.43
C ASN A 240 21.14 -18.24 -14.34
N MET A 241 20.08 -17.48 -14.61
CA MET A 241 18.72 -18.02 -14.64
C MET A 241 18.40 -18.68 -15.98
N VAL A 242 17.62 -19.76 -15.94
CA VAL A 242 17.05 -20.36 -17.16
C VAL A 242 15.98 -19.41 -17.70
N MET A 243 16.33 -18.69 -18.76
CA MET A 243 15.47 -17.65 -19.32
C MET A 243 14.41 -18.22 -20.28
N PRO A 244 13.12 -17.88 -20.09
CA PRO A 244 12.07 -18.20 -21.05
C PRO A 244 12.44 -17.68 -22.46
N ALA A 245 12.11 -18.46 -23.49
CA ALA A 245 12.43 -18.11 -24.88
C ALA A 245 11.85 -16.75 -25.30
N SER A 246 10.67 -16.39 -24.76
CA SER A 246 10.01 -15.09 -24.95
C SER A 246 10.83 -13.91 -24.42
N LEU A 247 11.68 -14.11 -23.43
CA LEU A 247 12.50 -13.07 -22.80
C LEU A 247 13.92 -12.99 -23.38
N GLN A 248 14.38 -13.99 -24.11
CA GLN A 248 15.72 -14.01 -24.71
C GLN A 248 16.06 -12.76 -25.55
N PRO A 249 15.17 -12.22 -26.41
CA PRO A 249 15.47 -11.00 -27.17
C PRO A 249 15.73 -9.78 -26.28
N TYR A 250 15.00 -9.66 -25.16
CA TYR A 250 15.13 -8.56 -24.22
C TYR A 250 16.47 -8.56 -23.49
N PHE A 251 16.93 -9.74 -23.09
CA PHE A 251 18.21 -9.90 -22.42
C PHE A 251 19.36 -9.60 -23.36
N ARG A 252 19.31 -10.09 -24.60
CA ARG A 252 20.31 -9.73 -25.62
C ARG A 252 20.33 -8.23 -25.88
N PHE A 253 19.17 -7.59 -25.91
CA PHE A 253 19.08 -6.14 -26.08
C PHE A 253 19.79 -5.41 -24.94
N LEU A 254 19.50 -5.77 -23.68
CA LEU A 254 20.18 -5.18 -22.51
C LEU A 254 21.68 -5.47 -22.51
N GLU A 255 22.10 -6.68 -22.89
CA GLU A 255 23.52 -7.06 -22.98
C GLU A 255 24.28 -6.23 -24.02
N GLN A 256 23.65 -5.98 -25.17
CA GLN A 256 24.22 -5.19 -26.27
C GLN A 256 24.26 -3.70 -25.94
N ARG A 257 23.19 -3.17 -25.38
CA ARG A 257 23.05 -1.74 -25.05
C ARG A 257 23.84 -1.35 -23.82
N ARG A 258 23.87 -2.22 -22.81
CA ARG A 258 24.40 -1.92 -21.47
C ARG A 258 23.85 -0.62 -20.89
N GLU A 259 22.56 -0.40 -21.11
CA GLU A 259 21.82 0.76 -20.66
C GLU A 259 20.54 0.31 -19.94
N GLY A 260 20.20 0.99 -18.85
CA GLY A 260 18.92 0.85 -18.15
C GLY A 260 17.90 1.86 -18.67
N PHE A 261 16.63 1.46 -18.68
CA PHE A 261 15.52 2.29 -19.16
C PHE A 261 14.43 2.38 -18.10
N THR A 262 14.37 3.51 -17.40
CA THR A 262 13.35 3.73 -16.37
C THR A 262 11.93 3.78 -16.97
N GLN A 263 10.93 3.41 -16.18
CA GLN A 263 9.51 3.47 -16.57
C GLN A 263 9.09 4.89 -16.95
N GLU A 264 9.57 5.91 -16.23
CA GLU A 264 9.31 7.32 -16.53
C GLU A 264 9.87 7.71 -17.90
N ARG A 265 11.05 7.20 -18.26
CA ARG A 265 11.64 7.44 -19.58
C ARG A 265 10.84 6.75 -20.67
N GLN A 266 10.43 5.50 -20.45
CA GLN A 266 9.58 4.76 -21.39
C GLN A 266 8.26 5.51 -21.65
N ILE A 267 7.63 6.03 -20.60
CA ILE A 267 6.41 6.85 -20.69
C ILE A 267 6.69 8.16 -21.44
N ALA A 268 7.74 8.90 -21.07
CA ALA A 268 8.07 10.20 -21.67
C ALA A 268 8.44 10.10 -23.16
N GLN A 269 8.99 8.97 -23.59
CA GLN A 269 9.35 8.71 -24.98
C GLN A 269 8.26 7.96 -25.75
N HIS A 270 7.07 7.78 -25.16
CA HIS A 270 5.95 7.05 -25.76
C HIS A 270 6.35 5.67 -26.32
N THR A 271 7.23 4.99 -25.60
CA THR A 271 7.66 3.63 -25.96
C THR A 271 6.44 2.72 -25.96
N THR A 272 6.29 1.91 -27.00
CA THR A 272 5.17 0.97 -27.09
C THR A 272 5.44 -0.21 -26.17
N LEU A 273 4.50 -0.55 -25.31
CA LEU A 273 4.61 -1.64 -24.36
C LEU A 273 3.80 -2.87 -24.82
N LYS A 274 4.25 -4.05 -24.44
CA LYS A 274 3.52 -5.30 -24.64
C LYS A 274 3.63 -6.22 -23.44
N LEU A 275 2.63 -7.09 -23.31
CA LEU A 275 2.62 -8.14 -22.33
C LEU A 275 3.40 -9.36 -22.86
N VAL A 276 4.39 -9.82 -22.11
CA VAL A 276 5.28 -10.93 -22.47
C VAL A 276 5.14 -12.03 -21.44
N SER A 277 4.80 -13.24 -21.87
CA SER A 277 4.69 -14.38 -20.96
C SER A 277 6.05 -14.83 -20.45
N MET A 278 6.12 -15.16 -19.16
CA MET A 278 7.27 -15.77 -18.50
C MET A 278 7.17 -17.30 -18.47
N ALA A 279 6.07 -17.88 -18.98
CA ALA A 279 5.93 -19.32 -19.06
C ALA A 279 6.94 -19.91 -20.06
N PRO A 280 7.48 -21.12 -19.80
CA PRO A 280 8.22 -21.84 -20.81
C PRO A 280 7.30 -22.06 -22.03
N ALA A 281 7.86 -21.90 -23.24
CA ALA A 281 7.12 -22.17 -24.46
C ALA A 281 6.50 -23.57 -24.34
N ARG A 282 5.16 -23.67 -24.43
CA ARG A 282 4.50 -24.97 -24.43
C ARG A 282 5.06 -25.75 -25.62
N GLY A 283 5.94 -26.72 -25.35
CA GLY A 283 6.30 -27.72 -26.34
C GLY A 283 5.00 -28.32 -26.84
N GLY A 284 4.79 -28.29 -28.15
CA GLY A 284 3.64 -28.93 -28.75
C GLY A 284 3.62 -30.38 -28.29
N HIS A 285 2.62 -30.75 -27.49
CA HIS A 285 2.21 -32.13 -27.43
C HIS A 285 1.65 -32.45 -28.82
N HIS A 286 2.53 -32.93 -29.70
CA HIS A 286 2.09 -33.77 -30.79
C HIS A 286 1.37 -34.95 -30.15
N SER A 287 0.06 -35.00 -30.40
CA SER A 287 -0.75 -36.20 -30.28
C SER A 287 -0.21 -37.27 -31.23
#